data_AF-A0A428X1M6-F1
#
_entry.id   AF-A0A428X1M6-F1
#
_cell.length_a   1.000
_cell.length_b   1.000
_cell.length_c   1.000
_cell.angle_alpha   90.00
_cell.angle_beta   90.00
_cell.angle_gamma   90.00
#
_symmetry.space_group_name_H-M   'P 1'
#
loop_
_entity.id
_entity.type
_entity.pdbx_description
1 polymer ?
#
loop_
_entity_poly.entity_id
_entity_poly.type
_entity_poly.pdbx_seq_one_letter_code
_entity_poly.pdbx_strand_id
1 'polypeptide(L)'
;MATDLELGVDALKKFRSRVDGLLTELESGDGGSSKVALERVTRASFSGTSLPFAEADGFYLQYNRVHKALVELSKSLGDQIEMLSIAVHAADIGFDNVEDDMRRRFHDIRVRLEAAAKAEAERDEAAPPEQPRQDITRGTTGLG
;
A
#
# COMPACT_ATOMS: atom_id res chain seq x y z
N MET A 1 21.26 -6.83 35.77
CA MET A 1 21.32 -5.63 34.92
C MET A 1 22.02 -5.92 33.60
N ALA A 2 23.28 -6.40 33.57
CA ALA A 2 23.94 -6.75 32.31
C ALA A 2 23.25 -7.89 31.52
N THR A 3 22.81 -8.94 32.19
CA THR A 3 22.12 -10.09 31.57
C THR A 3 20.74 -9.75 30.99
N ASP A 4 20.04 -8.79 31.60
CA ASP A 4 18.72 -8.32 31.15
C ASP A 4 18.86 -7.48 29.86
N LEU A 5 19.92 -6.68 29.78
CA LEU A 5 20.27 -5.92 28.60
C LEU A 5 20.69 -6.83 27.42
N GLU A 6 21.49 -7.87 27.68
CA GLU A 6 21.87 -8.87 26.66
C GLU A 6 20.63 -9.61 26.11
N LEU A 7 19.70 -10.01 26.99
CA LEU A 7 18.44 -10.62 26.58
C LEU A 7 17.57 -9.66 25.75
N GLY A 8 17.56 -8.37 26.10
CA GLY A 8 16.87 -7.32 25.34
C GLY A 8 17.43 -7.10 23.94
N VAL A 9 18.76 -7.04 23.82
CA VAL A 9 19.49 -6.93 22.54
C VAL A 9 19.20 -8.14 21.63
N ASP A 10 19.25 -9.35 22.19
CA ASP A 10 18.94 -10.56 21.44
C ASP A 10 17.47 -10.64 21.00
N ALA A 11 16.54 -10.14 21.82
CA ALA A 11 15.13 -10.03 21.46
C ALA A 11 14.92 -9.03 20.31
N LEU A 12 15.61 -7.89 20.34
CA LEU A 12 15.54 -6.84 19.33
C LEU A 12 16.07 -7.32 17.97
N LYS A 13 17.19 -8.06 17.96
CA LYS A 13 17.74 -8.71 16.76
C LYS A 13 16.77 -9.72 16.15
N LYS A 14 16.13 -10.55 16.98
CA LYS A 14 15.11 -11.51 16.52
C LYS A 14 13.88 -10.80 15.94
N PHE A 15 13.46 -9.70 16.55
CA PHE A 15 12.37 -8.89 16.03
C PHE A 15 12.71 -8.31 14.66
N ARG A 16 13.89 -7.68 14.51
CA ARG A 16 14.38 -7.18 13.23
C ARG A 16 14.35 -8.24 12.14
N SER A 17 14.90 -9.42 12.43
CA SER A 17 14.94 -10.53 11.45
C SER A 17 13.54 -10.94 10.97
N ARG A 18 12.53 -10.90 11.85
CA ARG A 18 11.14 -11.17 11.45
C ARG A 18 10.57 -10.05 10.58
N VAL A 19 10.84 -8.79 10.93
CA VAL A 19 10.39 -7.62 10.16
C VAL A 19 11.01 -7.60 8.77
N ASP A 20 12.33 -7.85 8.65
CA ASP A 20 13.02 -7.96 7.36
C ASP A 20 12.48 -9.13 6.52
N GLY A 21 12.14 -10.25 7.18
CA GLY A 21 11.47 -11.38 6.54
C GLY A 21 10.10 -11.01 5.95
N LEU A 22 9.27 -10.30 6.72
CA LEU A 22 7.97 -9.81 6.24
C LEU A 22 8.10 -8.82 5.07
N LEU A 23 9.09 -7.92 5.12
CA LEU A 23 9.35 -7.01 4.00
C LEU A 23 9.71 -7.77 2.73
N THR A 24 10.60 -8.76 2.88
CA THR A 24 11.03 -9.61 1.76
C THR A 24 9.86 -10.41 1.19
N GLU A 25 9.03 -11.00 2.04
CA GLU A 25 7.84 -11.77 1.65
C GLU A 25 6.82 -10.88 0.93
N LEU A 26 6.57 -9.67 1.45
CA LEU A 26 5.68 -8.71 0.82
C LEU A 26 6.18 -8.29 -0.56
N GLU A 27 7.43 -7.86 -0.70
CA GLU A 27 7.99 -7.39 -1.97
C GLU A 27 8.16 -8.52 -3.01
N SER A 28 8.43 -9.75 -2.55
CA SER A 28 8.59 -10.91 -3.44
C SER A 28 7.26 -11.56 -3.84
N GLY A 29 6.22 -11.39 -3.02
CA GLY A 29 4.89 -11.95 -3.25
C GLY A 29 4.07 -11.18 -4.29
N ASP A 30 2.95 -11.76 -4.69
CA ASP A 30 2.04 -11.14 -5.68
C ASP A 30 1.44 -9.82 -5.18
N GLY A 31 1.38 -9.65 -3.86
CA GLY A 31 0.96 -8.41 -3.21
C GLY A 31 2.01 -7.30 -3.20
N GLY A 32 3.25 -7.56 -3.63
CA GLY A 32 4.33 -6.58 -3.65
C GLY A 32 4.05 -5.46 -4.64
N SER A 33 4.41 -4.22 -4.28
CA SER A 33 4.02 -3.03 -5.05
C SER A 33 4.44 -3.09 -6.51
N SER A 34 5.61 -3.67 -6.78
CA SER A 34 6.14 -3.90 -8.13
C SER A 34 5.34 -4.94 -8.91
N LYS A 35 4.94 -6.05 -8.27
CA LYS A 35 4.16 -7.12 -8.91
C LYS A 35 2.75 -6.64 -9.22
N VAL A 36 2.08 -6.03 -8.24
CA VAL A 36 0.76 -5.42 -8.42
C VAL A 36 0.82 -4.39 -9.54
N ALA A 37 1.86 -3.54 -9.62
CA ALA A 37 1.97 -2.53 -10.68
C ALA A 37 2.15 -3.11 -12.09
N LEU A 38 2.67 -4.33 -12.23
CA LEU A 38 2.83 -5.04 -13.51
C LEU A 38 1.53 -5.70 -13.96
N GLU A 39 0.65 -6.10 -13.04
CA GLU A 39 -0.64 -6.72 -13.34
C GLU A 39 -1.68 -5.70 -13.81
N ARG A 40 -1.45 -5.10 -14.98
CA ARG A 40 -2.38 -4.15 -15.60
C ARG A 40 -3.20 -4.80 -16.68
N VAL A 41 -4.52 -4.75 -16.51
CA VAL A 41 -5.47 -5.09 -17.56
C VAL A 41 -5.65 -3.89 -18.50
N THR A 42 -5.60 -4.13 -19.80
CA THR A 42 -5.78 -3.07 -20.82
C THR A 42 -7.26 -2.77 -21.05
N ARG A 43 -7.58 -1.56 -21.51
CA ARG A 43 -8.97 -1.19 -21.89
C ARG A 43 -9.56 -2.14 -22.93
N ALA A 44 -8.74 -2.63 -23.85
CA ALA A 44 -9.14 -3.58 -24.87
C ALA A 44 -9.54 -4.96 -24.31
N SER A 45 -9.11 -5.31 -23.09
CA SER A 45 -9.52 -6.55 -22.43
C SER A 45 -10.98 -6.52 -21.95
N PHE A 46 -11.59 -5.33 -21.86
CA PHE A 46 -12.97 -5.13 -21.43
C PHE A 46 -13.98 -4.97 -22.57
N SER A 47 -13.52 -5.01 -23.83
CA SER A 47 -14.38 -4.90 -25.02
C SER A 47 -13.88 -5.81 -26.14
N GLY A 48 -14.79 -6.46 -26.88
CA GLY A 48 -14.40 -7.22 -28.07
C GLY A 48 -13.74 -6.34 -29.14
N THR A 49 -12.77 -6.89 -29.87
CA THR A 49 -11.97 -6.19 -30.90
C THR A 49 -12.80 -5.59 -32.04
N SER A 50 -14.05 -6.07 -32.22
CA SER A 50 -14.89 -5.74 -33.38
C SER A 50 -16.09 -4.84 -33.07
N LEU A 51 -16.42 -4.59 -31.79
CA LEU A 51 -17.52 -3.70 -31.39
C LEU A 51 -17.16 -2.96 -30.10
N PRO A 52 -16.95 -1.63 -30.15
CA PRO A 52 -16.66 -0.84 -28.96
C PRO A 52 -17.89 -0.80 -28.04
N PHE A 53 -17.75 -1.37 -26.84
CA PHE A 53 -18.70 -1.24 -25.74
C PHE A 53 -18.30 0.00 -24.91
N ALA A 54 -19.19 0.99 -24.81
CA ALA A 54 -18.89 2.26 -24.14
C ALA A 54 -18.88 2.11 -22.62
N GLU A 55 -19.71 1.21 -22.09
CA GLU A 55 -19.82 0.88 -20.67
C GLU A 55 -18.54 0.20 -20.16
N ALA A 56 -17.72 -0.37 -21.05
CA ALA A 56 -16.38 -0.88 -20.72
C ALA A 56 -15.44 0.22 -20.22
N ASP A 57 -15.64 1.48 -20.65
CA ASP A 57 -14.82 2.61 -20.18
C ASP A 57 -15.05 2.88 -18.70
N GLY A 58 -16.31 2.82 -18.25
CA GLY A 58 -16.65 2.97 -16.83
C GLY A 58 -16.01 1.89 -15.97
N PHE A 59 -16.07 0.63 -16.43
CA PHE A 59 -15.42 -0.49 -15.72
C PHE A 59 -13.89 -0.35 -15.70
N TYR A 60 -13.29 0.00 -16.83
CA TYR A 60 -11.86 0.24 -16.94
C TYR A 60 -11.39 1.36 -15.99
N LEU A 61 -12.14 2.46 -15.88
CA LEU A 61 -11.84 3.54 -14.96
C LEU A 61 -11.86 3.08 -13.49
N GLN A 62 -12.89 2.31 -13.09
CA GLN A 62 -12.98 1.79 -11.72
C GLN A 62 -11.88 0.76 -11.42
N TYR A 63 -11.59 -0.13 -12.38
CA TYR A 63 -10.48 -1.06 -12.27
C TYR A 63 -9.15 -0.33 -12.03
N ASN A 64 -8.84 0.69 -12.84
CA ASN A 64 -7.61 1.47 -12.66
C ASN A 64 -7.57 2.21 -11.33
N ARG A 65 -8.71 2.71 -10.83
CA ARG A 65 -8.79 3.34 -9.51
C ARG A 65 -8.40 2.36 -8.42
N VAL A 66 -9.00 1.17 -8.41
CA VAL A 66 -8.71 0.13 -7.40
C VAL A 66 -7.27 -0.36 -7.53
N HIS A 67 -6.82 -0.67 -8.75
CA HIS A 67 -5.46 -1.13 -9.00
C HIS A 67 -4.43 -0.09 -8.51
N LYS A 68 -4.64 1.20 -8.80
CA LYS A 68 -3.77 2.27 -8.31
C LYS A 68 -3.76 2.34 -6.78
N ALA A 69 -4.92 2.23 -6.14
CA ALA A 69 -5.02 2.22 -4.68
C ALA A 69 -4.27 1.03 -4.05
N LEU A 70 -4.37 -0.16 -4.66
CA LEU A 70 -3.65 -1.36 -4.20
C LEU A 70 -2.12 -1.21 -4.33
N VAL A 71 -1.62 -0.65 -5.42
CA VAL A 71 -0.19 -0.36 -5.61
C VAL A 71 0.30 0.62 -4.54
N GLU A 72 -0.45 1.70 -4.31
CA GLU A 72 -0.11 2.73 -3.31
C GLU A 72 -0.11 2.15 -1.89
N LEU A 73 -1.12 1.34 -1.56
CA LEU A 73 -1.23 0.66 -0.27
C LEU A 73 -0.06 -0.29 -0.03
N SER A 74 0.24 -1.16 -1.00
CA SER A 74 1.35 -2.11 -0.88
C SER A 74 2.68 -1.40 -0.68
N LYS A 75 2.91 -0.31 -1.42
CA LYS A 75 4.11 0.52 -1.26
C LYS A 75 4.19 1.15 0.13
N SER A 76 3.09 1.72 0.63
CA SER A 76 3.04 2.33 1.98
C SER A 76 3.33 1.29 3.07
N LEU A 77 2.79 0.08 2.92
CA LEU A 77 3.05 -1.01 3.85
C LEU A 77 4.54 -1.43 3.85
N GLY A 78 5.15 -1.59 2.67
CA GLY A 78 6.58 -1.88 2.56
C GLY A 78 7.44 -0.79 3.22
N ASP A 79 7.11 0.48 2.99
CA ASP A 79 7.77 1.63 3.59
C ASP A 79 7.64 1.63 5.13
N GLN A 80 6.48 1.29 5.68
CA GLN A 80 6.27 1.17 7.13
C GLN A 80 7.11 0.03 7.75
N ILE A 81 7.15 -1.13 7.10
CA ILE A 81 7.92 -2.29 7.58
C ILE A 81 9.43 -1.99 7.55
N GLU A 82 9.92 -1.36 6.47
CA GLU A 82 11.32 -0.96 6.35
C GLU A 82 11.72 0.06 7.43
N MET A 83 10.86 1.06 7.67
CA MET A 83 11.07 2.04 8.73
C MET A 83 11.16 1.40 10.12
N LEU A 84 10.31 0.41 10.40
CA LEU A 84 10.35 -0.35 11.66
C LEU A 84 11.68 -1.10 11.80
N SER A 85 12.18 -1.73 10.72
CA SER A 85 13.48 -2.42 10.74
C SER A 85 14.63 -1.46 11.07
N ILE A 86 14.65 -0.28 10.43
CA ILE A 86 15.69 0.73 10.69
C ILE A 86 15.60 1.27 12.14
N ALA A 87 14.40 1.55 12.64
CA ALA A 87 14.21 2.05 14.00
C ALA A 87 14.67 1.04 15.06
N VAL A 88 14.36 -0.25 14.86
CA VAL A 88 14.79 -1.36 15.70
C VAL A 88 16.31 -1.50 15.67
N HIS A 89 16.91 -1.40 14.48
CA HIS A 89 18.36 -1.45 14.37
C HIS A 89 19.04 -0.28 15.07
N ALA A 90 18.53 0.92 14.92
CA ALA A 90 19.04 2.11 15.60
C ALA A 90 18.96 1.99 17.13
N ALA A 91 17.94 1.30 17.66
CA ALA A 91 17.82 1.01 19.08
C ALA A 91 18.82 -0.04 19.58
N ASP A 92 19.31 -0.94 18.71
CA ASP A 92 20.29 -2.00 19.05
C ASP A 92 21.71 -1.45 19.17
N ILE A 93 22.14 -0.63 18.20
CA ILE A 93 23.52 -0.15 18.11
C ILE A 93 23.71 1.31 18.57
N GLY A 94 22.60 2.01 18.86
CA GLY A 94 22.55 3.44 19.13
C GLY A 94 22.45 4.27 17.85
N PHE A 95 21.59 5.29 17.85
CA PHE A 95 21.32 6.11 16.66
C PHE A 95 22.59 6.77 16.09
N ASP A 96 23.55 7.11 16.96
CA ASP A 96 24.85 7.71 16.60
C ASP A 96 25.77 6.76 15.80
N ASN A 97 25.59 5.45 15.97
CA ASN A 97 26.34 4.41 15.25
C ASN A 97 25.63 3.90 13.98
N VAL A 98 24.40 4.35 13.71
CA VAL A 98 23.71 4.00 12.47
C VAL A 98 24.44 4.64 11.30
N GLU A 99 24.75 3.83 10.30
CA GLU A 99 25.38 4.24 9.06
C GLU A 99 24.56 5.36 8.39
N ASP A 100 25.26 6.36 7.85
CA ASP A 100 24.61 7.53 7.24
C ASP A 100 23.65 7.16 6.09
N ASP A 101 23.89 6.04 5.41
CA ASP A 101 22.98 5.52 4.39
C ASP A 101 21.64 5.05 4.95
N MET A 102 21.62 4.42 6.13
CA MET A 102 20.37 4.03 6.79
C MET A 102 19.63 5.22 7.38
N ARG A 103 20.34 6.23 7.88
CA ARG A 103 19.72 7.50 8.30
C ARG A 103 19.05 8.21 7.13
N ARG A 104 19.75 8.30 5.99
CA ARG A 104 19.19 8.83 4.75
C ARG A 104 17.97 8.04 4.31
N ARG A 105 18.06 6.71 4.30
CA ARG A 105 16.95 5.83 3.93
C ARG A 105 15.74 6.02 4.84
N PHE A 106 15.93 6.10 6.15
CA PHE A 106 14.86 6.38 7.10
C PHE A 106 14.16 7.71 6.79
N HIS A 107 14.94 8.76 6.55
CA HIS A 107 14.40 10.07 6.20
C HIS A 107 13.60 10.03 4.88
N ASP A 108 14.13 9.36 3.86
CA ASP A 108 13.44 9.21 2.57
C ASP A 108 12.11 8.47 2.71
N ILE A 109 12.07 7.41 3.52
CA ILE A 109 10.83 6.68 3.80
C ILE A 109 9.85 7.56 4.58
N ARG A 110 10.32 8.31 5.59
CA ARG A 110 9.49 9.24 6.36
C ARG A 110 8.79 10.26 5.45
N VAL A 111 9.55 10.92 4.59
CA VAL A 111 9.02 11.90 3.64
C VAL A 111 7.99 11.26 2.71
N ARG A 112 8.24 10.04 2.23
CA ARG A 112 7.29 9.31 1.37
C ARG A 112 5.97 8.98 2.09
N LEU A 113 6.02 8.53 3.34
CA LEU A 113 4.82 8.23 4.12
C LEU A 113 4.02 9.49 4.45
N GLU A 114 4.69 10.59 4.80
CA GLU A 114 4.01 11.87 5.04
C GLU A 114 3.31 12.39 3.79
N ALA A 115 3.98 12.31 2.63
CA ALA A 115 3.37 12.66 1.36
C ALA A 115 2.17 11.78 1.02
N ALA A 116 2.26 10.47 1.29
CA ALA A 116 1.14 9.55 1.08
C ALA A 116 -0.06 9.88 1.98
N ALA A 117 0.17 10.12 3.27
CA ALA A 117 -0.89 10.50 4.21
C ALA A 117 -1.57 11.82 3.82
N LYS A 118 -0.79 12.80 3.35
CA LYS A 118 -1.34 14.07 2.84
C LYS A 118 -2.20 13.85 1.59
N ALA A 119 -1.72 13.05 0.64
CA ALA A 119 -2.46 12.74 -0.57
C ALA A 119 -3.76 11.98 -0.29
N GLU A 120 -3.80 11.14 0.74
CA GLU A 120 -5.00 10.44 1.19
C GLU A 120 -6.01 11.43 1.82
N ALA A 121 -5.56 12.31 2.71
CA ALA A 121 -6.40 13.36 3.29
C ALA A 121 -7.01 14.28 2.23
N GLU A 122 -6.23 14.68 1.22
CA GLU A 122 -6.72 15.48 0.09
C GLU A 122 -7.76 14.73 -0.77
N ARG A 123 -7.63 13.41 -0.93
CA ARG A 123 -8.62 12.59 -1.65
C ARG A 123 -9.93 12.46 -0.90
N ASP A 124 -9.86 12.30 0.43
CA ASP A 124 -11.05 12.23 1.28
C ASP A 124 -11.79 13.56 1.32
N GLU A 125 -11.06 14.68 1.31
CA GLU A 125 -11.65 16.02 1.23
C GLU A 125 -12.26 16.32 -0.16
N ALA A 126 -11.65 15.82 -1.23
CA ALA A 126 -12.13 15.99 -2.60
C ALA A 126 -13.24 15.00 -3.00
N ALA A 127 -13.57 14.02 -2.16
CA ALA A 127 -14.60 13.04 -2.45
C ALA A 127 -15.99 13.71 -2.44
N PRO A 128 -16.77 13.68 -3.55
CA PRO A 128 -18.14 14.14 -3.51
C PRO A 128 -18.94 13.31 -2.49
N PRO A 129 -19.94 13.89 -1.79
CA PRO A 129 -20.75 13.15 -0.83
C PRO A 129 -21.31 11.91 -1.50
N GLU A 130 -21.12 10.74 -0.88
CA GLU A 130 -21.72 9.48 -1.34
C GLU A 130 -23.22 9.70 -1.49
N GLN A 131 -23.68 9.84 -2.74
CA GLN A 131 -25.10 9.88 -3.01
C GLN A 131 -25.64 8.49 -2.64
N PRO A 132 -26.68 8.41 -1.79
CA PRO A 132 -27.30 7.14 -1.45
C PRO A 132 -27.62 6.43 -2.76
N ARG A 133 -27.10 5.21 -2.91
CA ARG A 133 -27.38 4.34 -4.05
C ARG A 133 -28.91 4.19 -4.08
N GLN A 134 -29.59 4.94 -4.94
CA GLN A 134 -31.03 4.83 -5.12
C GLN A 134 -31.26 3.49 -5.80
N ASP A 135 -31.48 2.48 -4.97
CA ASP A 135 -31.80 1.14 -5.42
C ASP A 135 -33.06 1.24 -6.28
N ILE A 136 -32.92 0.78 -7.52
CA ILE A 136 -33.93 0.78 -8.57
C ILE A 136 -35.05 -0.20 -8.20
N THR A 137 -35.85 0.13 -7.20
CA THR A 137 -37.15 -0.51 -6.97
C THR A 137 -38.22 0.30 -7.69
N ARG A 138 -38.19 0.29 -9.03
CA ARG A 138 -39.33 0.75 -9.81
C ARG A 138 -39.43 0.01 -11.12
N GLY A 139 -40.19 -1.08 -11.10
CA GLY A 139 -40.73 -1.67 -12.32
C GLY A 139 -40.95 -3.17 -12.26
N THR A 140 -42.00 -3.61 -11.57
CA THR A 140 -43.00 -4.57 -12.10
C THR A 140 -44.26 -4.52 -11.21
N THR A 141 -45.15 -3.58 -11.45
CA THR A 141 -46.55 -3.76 -11.02
C THR A 141 -47.44 -3.23 -12.12
N GLY A 142 -48.19 -4.13 -12.75
CA GLY A 142 -49.24 -3.80 -13.70
C GLY A 142 -48.94 -4.26 -15.13
N LEU A 143 -49.19 -5.54 -15.40
CA LEU A 143 -49.87 -5.92 -16.63
C LEU A 143 -51.00 -6.87 -16.22
N GLY A 144 -52.22 -6.31 -16.22
CA GLY A 144 -53.44 -7.10 -16.34
C GLY A 144 -53.69 -7.46 -17.80
#